data_AF-A0A5Q5BS70-F1
#
_entry.id   AF-A0A5Q5BS70-F1
#
_cell.length_a   1.000
_cell.length_b   1.000
_cell.length_c   1.000
_cell.angle_alpha   90.00
_cell.angle_beta   90.00
_cell.angle_gamma   90.00
#
_symmetry.space_group_name_H-M   'P 1'
#
loop_
_entity.id
_entity.type
_entity.pdbx_description
1 polymer ?
#
loop_
_entity_poly.entity_id
_entity_poly.type
_entity_poly.pdbx_seq_one_letter_code
_entity_poly.pdbx_strand_id
1 'polypeptide(L)'
;MTEPTTVVDYVARRILVALPDAYDEARARYEQLVPIVDLEACSSAGSWAAVLAAVEVQAPNGFMRYYRGDVTSVVAGSPSRWKATQYLMGNHTIAETMFRHDPSVMVYAPLRTLIYEDPAGRTRPDAPGWPSTSPACSSPASVTPGSPRSASVSTLSCRG
;
A
#
# COMPACT_ATOMS: atom_id res chain seq x y z
N MET A 1 15.23 29.28 -20.90
CA MET A 1 13.99 29.64 -20.18
C MET A 1 13.63 28.48 -19.30
N THR A 2 13.68 28.65 -17.98
CA THR A 2 13.26 27.61 -17.03
C THR A 2 11.77 27.76 -16.82
N GLU A 3 10.99 26.69 -16.97
CA GLU A 3 9.57 26.74 -16.63
C GLU A 3 9.39 27.01 -15.13
N PRO A 4 8.35 27.77 -14.74
CA PRO A 4 8.07 28.06 -13.34
C PRO A 4 7.70 26.78 -12.58
N THR A 5 8.26 26.63 -11.38
CA THR A 5 7.92 25.54 -10.48
C THR A 5 6.43 25.57 -10.13
N THR A 6 5.74 24.46 -10.36
CA THR A 6 4.34 24.27 -9.95
C THR A 6 4.29 23.40 -8.70
N VAL A 7 3.48 23.81 -7.71
CA VAL A 7 3.24 23.06 -6.47
C VAL A 7 1.78 22.61 -6.47
N VAL A 8 1.53 21.35 -6.10
CA VAL A 8 0.19 20.77 -6.02
C VAL A 8 -0.04 20.20 -4.63
N ASP A 9 -1.07 20.70 -3.94
CA ASP A 9 -1.43 20.29 -2.58
C ASP A 9 -2.45 19.14 -2.59
N TYR A 10 -2.27 18.18 -1.67
CA TYR A 10 -3.19 17.07 -1.47
C TYR A 10 -3.49 16.87 0.02
N VAL A 11 -4.77 16.68 0.35
CA VAL A 11 -5.19 16.29 1.71
C VAL A 11 -5.18 14.77 1.83
N ALA A 12 -4.38 14.26 2.75
CA ALA A 12 -4.34 12.83 3.10
C ALA A 12 -4.85 12.61 4.52
N ARG A 13 -5.52 11.48 4.74
CA ARG A 13 -5.81 10.98 6.09
C ARG A 13 -4.75 9.96 6.48
N ARG A 14 -4.55 9.68 7.77
CA ARG A 14 -3.74 8.54 8.22
C ARG A 14 -4.67 7.57 8.93
N ILE A 15 -4.66 6.33 8.47
CA ILE A 15 -5.46 5.25 9.08
C ILE A 15 -4.54 4.55 10.07
N LEU A 16 -4.98 4.52 11.34
CA LEU A 16 -4.32 3.82 12.42
C LEU A 16 -5.25 2.70 12.87
N VAL A 17 -4.75 1.47 12.81
CA VAL A 17 -5.50 0.29 13.29
C VAL A 17 -4.73 -0.29 14.47
N ALA A 18 -5.41 -0.72 15.52
CA ALA A 18 -4.79 -1.47 16.61
C ALA A 18 -4.74 -2.95 16.22
N LEU A 19 -3.58 -3.59 16.33
CA LEU A 19 -3.47 -5.04 16.13
C LEU A 19 -3.46 -5.76 17.49
N PRO A 20 -4.11 -6.93 17.57
CA PRO A 20 -4.12 -7.72 18.79
C PRO A 20 -2.80 -8.45 19.05
N ASP A 21 -1.97 -8.63 18.02
CA ASP A 21 -0.77 -9.45 18.07
C ASP A 21 0.49 -8.64 18.45
N ALA A 22 1.51 -9.36 18.93
CA ALA A 22 2.84 -8.80 19.12
C ALA A 22 3.45 -8.39 17.77
N TYR A 23 4.41 -7.47 17.81
CA TYR A 23 4.96 -6.85 16.61
C TYR A 23 5.46 -7.85 15.56
N ASP A 24 6.26 -8.84 15.97
CA ASP A 24 6.86 -9.78 15.02
C ASP A 24 5.83 -10.72 14.39
N GLU A 25 4.78 -11.07 15.14
CA GLU A 25 3.66 -11.88 14.66
C GLU A 25 2.77 -11.09 13.70
N ALA A 26 2.43 -9.85 14.06
CA ALA A 26 1.71 -8.92 13.20
C ALA A 26 2.45 -8.69 11.87
N ARG A 27 3.76 -8.49 11.95
CA ARG A 27 4.64 -8.31 10.80
C ARG A 27 4.65 -9.54 9.90
N ALA A 28 4.87 -10.73 10.47
CA ALA A 28 4.89 -11.98 9.71
C ALA A 28 3.54 -12.26 9.04
N ARG A 29 2.42 -12.05 9.74
CA ARG A 29 1.08 -12.22 9.17
C ARG A 29 0.81 -11.24 8.04
N TYR A 30 1.20 -9.98 8.20
CA TYR A 30 1.08 -8.98 7.13
C TYR A 30 1.88 -9.40 5.89
N GLU A 31 3.12 -9.86 6.06
CA GLU A 31 3.98 -10.30 4.95
C GLU A 31 3.42 -11.56 4.25
N GLN A 32 2.67 -12.42 4.94
CA GLN A 32 1.95 -13.55 4.32
C GLN A 32 0.72 -13.09 3.53
N LEU A 33 -0.01 -12.10 4.04
CA LEU A 33 -1.20 -11.56 3.38
C LEU A 33 -0.86 -10.67 2.18
N VAL A 34 0.33 -10.07 2.18
CA VAL A 34 0.84 -9.19 1.12
C VAL A 34 2.22 -9.70 0.65
N PRO A 35 2.24 -10.73 -0.21
CA PRO A 35 3.47 -11.34 -0.71
C PRO A 35 4.35 -10.35 -1.47
N ILE A 36 5.64 -10.68 -1.59
CA ILE A 36 6.57 -9.90 -2.41
C ILE A 36 6.17 -10.05 -3.87
N VAL A 37 6.17 -8.95 -4.61
CA VAL A 37 5.96 -8.98 -6.06
C VAL A 37 7.16 -9.61 -6.77
N ASP A 38 6.89 -10.52 -7.70
CA ASP A 38 7.86 -11.00 -8.68
C ASP A 38 7.88 -10.06 -9.88
N LEU A 39 8.79 -9.08 -9.84
CA LEU A 39 8.99 -8.11 -10.92
C LEU A 39 9.57 -8.75 -12.19
N GLU A 40 10.27 -9.87 -12.07
CA GLU A 40 10.83 -10.57 -13.22
C GLU A 40 9.72 -11.26 -14.01
N ALA A 41 8.80 -11.94 -13.33
CA ALA A 41 7.60 -12.51 -13.96
C ALA A 41 6.76 -11.42 -14.67
N CYS A 42 6.62 -10.24 -14.07
CA CYS A 42 5.91 -9.12 -14.71
C CYS A 42 6.67 -8.56 -15.91
N SER A 43 7.98 -8.34 -15.82
CA SER A 43 8.77 -7.73 -16.90
C SER A 43 9.06 -8.68 -18.07
N SER A 44 9.07 -9.99 -17.83
CA SER A 44 9.23 -11.02 -18.86
C SER A 44 7.90 -11.43 -19.52
N ALA A 45 6.76 -11.01 -18.97
CA ALA A 45 5.46 -11.28 -19.57
C ALA A 45 5.33 -10.56 -20.92
N GLY A 46 5.06 -11.33 -21.98
CA GLY A 46 5.01 -10.81 -23.36
C GLY A 46 3.82 -9.90 -23.70
N SER A 47 2.93 -9.62 -22.74
CA SER A 47 1.78 -8.73 -22.91
C SER A 47 1.23 -8.28 -21.55
N TRP A 48 0.48 -7.17 -21.54
CA TRP A 48 -0.19 -6.69 -20.33
C TRP A 48 -1.19 -7.71 -19.76
N ALA A 49 -1.93 -8.43 -20.61
CA ALA A 49 -2.83 -9.48 -20.15
C ALA A 49 -2.09 -10.60 -19.42
N ALA A 50 -0.88 -10.96 -19.88
CA ALA A 50 -0.02 -11.93 -19.20
C ALA A 50 0.53 -11.40 -17.87
N VAL A 51 0.84 -10.10 -17.78
CA VAL A 51 1.18 -9.45 -16.49
C VAL A 51 0.03 -9.58 -15.50
N LEU A 52 -1.19 -9.25 -15.91
CA LEU A 52 -2.36 -9.34 -15.03
C LEU A 52 -2.58 -10.77 -14.52
N ALA A 53 -2.47 -11.78 -15.40
CA ALA A 53 -2.56 -13.18 -15.00
C ALA A 53 -1.45 -13.58 -14.01
N ALA A 54 -0.22 -13.13 -14.22
CA ALA A 54 0.89 -13.40 -13.31
C ALA A 54 0.68 -12.74 -11.94
N VAL A 55 0.17 -11.52 -11.90
CA VAL A 55 -0.13 -10.78 -10.67
C VAL A 55 -1.29 -11.40 -9.89
N GLU A 56 -2.34 -11.86 -10.57
CA GLU A 56 -3.50 -12.49 -9.92
C GLU A 56 -3.08 -13.72 -9.11
N VAL A 57 -2.13 -14.51 -9.62
CA VAL A 57 -1.56 -15.67 -8.90
C VAL A 57 -0.77 -15.24 -7.66
N GLN A 58 -0.08 -14.10 -7.72
CA GLN A 58 0.79 -13.60 -6.65
C GLN A 58 0.04 -12.83 -5.55
N ALA A 59 -1.14 -12.31 -5.86
CA ALA A 59 -1.86 -11.36 -5.03
C ALA A 59 -3.16 -11.98 -4.45
N PRO A 60 -3.08 -12.89 -3.46
CA PRO A 60 -4.25 -13.57 -2.91
C PRO A 60 -5.32 -12.61 -2.36
N ASN A 61 -4.89 -11.42 -1.93
CA ASN A 61 -5.76 -10.36 -1.44
C ASN A 61 -5.77 -9.12 -2.36
N GLY A 62 -5.31 -9.26 -3.60
CA GLY A 62 -5.22 -8.15 -4.57
C GLY A 62 -4.11 -7.13 -4.29
N PHE A 63 -3.24 -7.38 -3.32
CA PHE A 63 -2.08 -6.53 -3.02
C PHE A 63 -0.80 -7.35 -2.95
N MET A 64 0.29 -6.73 -3.40
CA MET A 64 1.65 -7.24 -3.28
C MET A 64 2.55 -6.15 -2.73
N ARG A 65 3.73 -6.56 -2.26
CA ARG A 65 4.70 -5.73 -1.58
C ARG A 65 5.91 -5.51 -2.47
N TYR A 66 6.15 -4.24 -2.80
CA TYR A 66 7.24 -3.78 -3.67
C TYR A 66 8.51 -3.42 -2.89
N TYR A 67 8.36 -3.13 -1.59
CA TYR A 67 9.47 -2.74 -0.73
C TYR A 67 9.23 -3.17 0.72
N ARG A 68 10.33 -3.41 1.43
CA ARG A 68 10.39 -3.56 2.89
C ARG A 68 11.63 -2.86 3.41
N GLY A 69 11.47 -2.02 4.42
CA GLY A 69 12.54 -1.34 5.13
C GLY A 69 12.43 -1.55 6.62
N ASP A 70 13.50 -2.06 7.24
CA ASP A 70 13.59 -2.14 8.70
C ASP A 70 14.01 -0.78 9.26
N VAL A 71 13.02 -0.02 9.74
CA VAL A 71 13.23 1.33 10.27
C VAL A 71 13.96 1.26 11.62
N THR A 72 13.71 0.22 12.42
CA THR A 72 14.39 0.02 13.71
C THR A 72 15.89 -0.05 13.52
N SER A 73 16.35 -0.85 12.56
CA SER A 73 17.78 -0.97 12.24
C SER A 73 18.37 0.36 11.77
N VAL A 74 17.64 1.15 10.98
CA VAL A 74 18.09 2.46 10.49
C VAL A 74 18.31 3.47 11.63
N VAL A 75 17.49 3.42 12.68
CA VAL A 75 17.55 4.37 13.80
C VAL A 75 18.14 3.77 15.08
N ALA A 76 18.83 2.64 14.99
CA ALA A 76 19.32 1.88 16.14
C ALA A 76 20.27 2.67 17.07
N GLY A 77 20.95 3.70 16.57
CA GLY A 77 21.80 4.60 17.38
C GLY A 77 21.02 5.67 18.17
N SER A 78 19.70 5.75 18.01
CA SER A 78 18.87 6.73 18.71
C SER A 78 18.42 6.23 20.09
N PRO A 79 18.00 7.12 21.00
CA PRO A 79 17.35 6.74 22.27
C PRO A 79 15.97 6.07 22.11
N SER A 80 15.46 5.95 20.87
CA SER A 80 14.15 5.40 20.60
C SER A 80 14.10 3.91 20.94
N ARG A 81 13.02 3.50 21.62
CA ARG A 81 12.72 2.10 21.93
C ARG A 81 11.66 1.51 21.01
N TRP A 82 11.31 2.19 19.94
CA TRP A 82 10.25 1.77 19.03
C TRP A 82 10.74 0.68 18.08
N LYS A 83 9.87 -0.29 17.80
CA LYS A 83 10.06 -1.21 16.66
C LYS A 83 9.26 -0.70 15.48
N ALA A 84 9.80 -0.75 14.26
CA ALA A 84 9.11 -0.27 13.07
C ALA A 84 9.64 -0.93 11.79
N THR A 85 8.72 -1.36 10.92
CA THR A 85 9.02 -1.82 9.56
C THR A 85 8.10 -1.12 8.59
N GLN A 86 8.69 -0.51 7.57
CA GLN A 86 8.00 0.18 6.49
C GLN A 86 7.84 -0.76 5.29
N TYR A 87 6.72 -0.60 4.59
CA TYR A 87 6.38 -1.31 3.38
C TYR A 87 5.86 -0.36 2.31
N LEU A 88 6.05 -0.74 1.05
CA LEU A 88 5.29 -0.21 -0.07
C LEU A 88 4.42 -1.35 -0.62
N MET A 89 3.11 -1.27 -0.44
CA MET A 89 2.14 -2.24 -0.93
C MET A 89 1.28 -1.65 -2.04
N GLY A 90 0.95 -2.43 -3.06
CA GLY A 90 0.18 -1.92 -4.19
C GLY A 90 -0.59 -2.99 -4.93
N ASN A 91 -1.59 -2.55 -5.68
CA ASN A 91 -2.32 -3.35 -6.65
C ASN A 91 -1.84 -2.93 -8.05
N HIS A 92 -1.36 -3.90 -8.83
CA HIS A 92 -0.71 -3.63 -10.11
C HIS A 92 -1.66 -3.06 -11.16
N THR A 93 -2.93 -3.50 -11.16
CA THR A 93 -3.98 -3.02 -12.07
C THR A 93 -4.36 -1.58 -11.76
N ILE A 94 -4.56 -1.25 -10.48
CA ILE A 94 -4.87 0.10 -10.04
C ILE A 94 -3.71 1.05 -10.37
N ALA A 95 -2.46 0.60 -10.16
CA ALA A 95 -1.28 1.39 -10.47
C ALA A 95 -1.18 1.73 -11.97
N GLU A 96 -1.48 0.78 -12.87
CA GLU A 96 -1.48 1.03 -14.31
C GLU A 96 -2.55 2.04 -14.73
N THR A 97 -3.77 1.92 -14.18
CA THR A 97 -4.85 2.86 -14.49
C THR A 97 -4.44 4.27 -14.08
N MET A 98 -3.87 4.43 -12.88
CA MET A 98 -3.36 5.71 -12.39
C MET A 98 -2.24 6.26 -13.27
N PHE A 99 -1.28 5.41 -13.64
CA PHE A 99 -0.14 5.79 -14.47
C PHE A 99 -0.57 6.29 -15.85
N ARG A 100 -1.61 5.69 -16.44
CA ARG A 100 -2.17 6.13 -17.73
C ARG A 100 -2.86 7.50 -17.65
N HIS A 101 -3.46 7.83 -16.52
CA HIS A 101 -4.12 9.12 -16.33
C HIS A 101 -3.11 10.23 -16.07
N ASP A 102 -2.18 10.01 -15.15
CA ASP A 102 -1.11 10.95 -14.84
C ASP A 102 0.06 10.18 -14.20
N PRO A 103 1.22 10.07 -14.86
CA PRO A 103 2.36 9.33 -14.32
C PRO A 103 2.93 9.98 -13.04
N SER A 104 2.68 11.28 -12.80
CA SER A 104 3.18 11.98 -11.61
C SER A 104 2.59 11.42 -10.30
N VAL A 105 1.43 10.77 -10.36
CA VAL A 105 0.78 10.14 -9.20
C VAL A 105 1.59 8.98 -8.61
N MET A 106 2.58 8.45 -9.35
CA MET A 106 3.50 7.42 -8.86
C MET A 106 4.44 7.92 -7.76
N VAL A 107 4.49 9.21 -7.46
CA VAL A 107 5.12 9.72 -6.22
C VAL A 107 4.36 9.25 -4.97
N TYR A 108 3.07 8.94 -5.10
CA TYR A 108 2.19 8.54 -4.00
C TYR A 108 1.83 7.04 -4.01
N ALA A 109 2.28 6.30 -5.01
CA ALA A 109 2.08 4.86 -5.14
C ALA A 109 3.44 4.13 -5.22
N PRO A 110 3.58 2.90 -4.68
CA PRO A 110 2.57 2.13 -3.95
C PRO A 110 2.26 2.72 -2.56
N LEU A 111 1.16 2.27 -1.95
CA LEU A 111 0.74 2.70 -0.62
C LEU A 111 1.83 2.41 0.41
N ARG A 112 2.27 3.45 1.11
CA ARG A 112 3.20 3.32 2.22
C ARG A 112 2.46 2.76 3.44
N THR A 113 3.00 1.72 4.07
CA THR A 113 2.44 1.15 5.31
C THR A 113 3.56 1.02 6.34
N LEU A 114 3.33 1.37 7.59
CA LEU A 114 4.27 1.17 8.69
C LEU A 114 3.64 0.25 9.72
N ILE A 115 4.26 -0.88 10.05
CA ILE A 115 3.92 -1.60 11.27
C ILE A 115 4.90 -1.15 12.33
N TYR A 116 4.42 -0.71 13.49
CA TYR A 116 5.27 -0.27 14.59
C TYR A 116 4.77 -0.74 15.96
N GLU A 117 5.70 -0.89 16.89
CA GLU A 117 5.46 -1.15 18.31
C GLU A 117 5.94 0.05 19.11
N ASP A 118 5.08 0.55 20.00
CA ASP A 118 5.47 1.60 20.94
C ASP A 118 6.25 1.05 22.14
N PRO A 119 6.90 1.89 22.97
CA PRO A 119 7.68 1.43 24.11
C PRO A 119 6.88 0.69 25.19
N ALA A 120 5.54 0.72 25.13
CA ALA A 120 4.67 -0.03 26.02
C ALA A 120 4.24 -1.38 25.41
N GLY A 121 4.79 -1.77 24.26
CA GLY A 121 4.53 -3.05 23.60
C GLY A 121 3.25 -3.07 22.76
N ARG A 122 2.63 -1.92 22.44
CA ARG A 122 1.41 -1.90 21.62
C ARG A 122 1.75 -1.81 20.13
N THR A 123 1.25 -2.76 19.36
CA THR A 123 1.48 -2.84 17.90
C THR A 123 0.36 -2.15 17.12
N ARG A 124 0.74 -1.30 16.15
CA ARG A 124 -0.17 -0.59 15.27
C ARG A 124 0.39 -0.53 13.85
N PRO A 125 -0.39 -0.90 12.82
CA PRO A 125 -0.16 -0.45 11.47
C PRO A 125 -0.61 1.00 11.33
N ASP A 126 0.20 1.77 10.63
CA ASP A 126 -0.22 2.98 9.95
C ASP A 126 -0.23 2.76 8.44
N ALA A 127 -1.13 3.45 7.77
CA ALA A 127 -1.04 3.73 6.35
C ALA A 127 -1.61 5.13 6.10
N PRO A 128 -1.09 5.90 5.13
CA PRO A 128 -1.84 7.01 4.57
C PRO A 128 -3.15 6.45 4.02
N GLY A 129 -4.26 7.01 4.46
CA GLY A 129 -5.52 6.94 3.74
C GLY A 129 -5.35 7.59 2.37
N TRP A 130 -6.01 7.01 1.38
CA TRP A 130 -6.07 7.51 0.02
C TRP A 130 -6.50 9.00 0.01
N PRO A 131 -5.85 9.89 -0.78
CA PRO A 131 -6.32 11.25 -0.94
C PRO A 131 -7.71 11.20 -1.58
N SER A 132 -8.74 11.43 -0.78
CA SER A 132 -10.15 11.33 -1.20
C SER A 132 -10.55 12.39 -2.23
N THR A 133 -9.65 13.33 -2.55
CA THR A 133 -9.89 14.47 -3.45
C THR A 133 -9.08 14.41 -4.75
N SER A 134 -8.33 13.34 -5.03
CA SER A 134 -7.77 13.17 -6.38
C SER A 134 -8.92 12.91 -7.37
N PRO A 135 -9.08 13.72 -8.44
CA PRO A 135 -10.18 13.55 -9.40
C PRO A 135 -10.13 12.19 -10.13
N ALA A 136 -9.01 11.47 -10.02
CA ALA A 136 -8.78 10.20 -10.66
C ALA A 136 -9.60 9.03 -10.08
N CYS A 137 -10.03 9.04 -8.81
CA CYS A 137 -11.03 8.05 -8.36
C CYS A 137 -11.56 8.33 -6.93
N SER A 138 -12.89 8.36 -6.78
CA SER A 138 -13.57 8.33 -5.49
C SER A 138 -13.61 6.89 -4.94
N SER A 139 -13.38 6.73 -3.63
CA SER A 139 -13.24 5.42 -2.99
C SER A 139 -14.59 4.89 -2.47
N PRO A 140 -15.00 3.65 -2.78
CA PRO A 140 -16.06 2.95 -2.06
C PRO A 140 -15.46 1.79 -1.25
N ALA A 141 -14.74 2.09 -0.18
CA ALA A 141 -14.26 1.06 0.74
C ALA A 141 -14.28 1.55 2.20
N SER A 142 -15.48 1.76 2.72
CA SER A 142 -15.69 1.69 4.17
C SER A 142 -15.81 0.21 4.55
N VAL A 143 -14.70 -0.39 5.00
CA VAL A 143 -14.75 -1.70 5.69
C VAL A 143 -15.33 -1.45 7.08
N THR A 144 -16.59 -1.84 7.28
CA THR A 144 -17.19 -1.92 8.61
C THR A 144 -16.73 -3.22 9.28
N PRO A 145 -16.09 -3.17 10.47
CA PRO A 145 -15.66 -4.38 11.15
C PRO A 145 -16.88 -5.10 11.75
N GLY A 146 -17.34 -6.16 11.09
CA GLY A 146 -18.37 -7.03 11.66
C GLY A 146 -19.30 -7.71 10.66
N SER A 147 -18.80 -8.51 9.71
CA SER A 147 -19.59 -9.63 9.14
C SER A 147 -18.70 -10.57 8.32
N PRO A 148 -18.67 -11.88 8.61
CA PRO A 148 -17.95 -12.86 7.81
C PRO A 148 -18.88 -13.42 6.75
N ARG A 149 -18.94 -12.82 5.55
CA ARG A 149 -19.32 -13.46 4.28
C ARG A 149 -19.32 -12.45 3.14
N SER A 150 -18.54 -12.76 2.10
CA SER A 150 -18.65 -12.25 0.72
C SER A 150 -18.58 -10.72 0.56
N ALA A 151 -17.37 -10.17 0.46
CA ALA A 151 -17.15 -8.89 -0.21
C ALA A 151 -16.84 -9.18 -1.70
N SER A 152 -17.88 -9.21 -2.54
CA SER A 152 -17.68 -9.00 -3.98
C SER A 152 -17.13 -7.60 -4.17
N VAL A 153 -15.94 -7.50 -4.76
CA VAL A 153 -15.35 -6.23 -5.20
C VAL A 153 -16.16 -5.75 -6.41
N SER A 154 -17.23 -4.98 -6.14
CA SER A 154 -17.96 -4.27 -7.18
C SER A 154 -17.05 -3.19 -7.77
N THR A 155 -16.73 -3.35 -9.06
CA THR A 155 -16.23 -2.37 -10.04
C THR A 155 -16.01 -0.94 -9.52
N LEU A 156 -14.73 -0.53 -9.42
CA LEU A 156 -14.36 0.88 -9.41
C LEU A 156 -14.67 1.48 -10.79
N SER A 157 -15.60 2.43 -10.84
CA SER A 157 -15.84 3.27 -12.01
C SER A 157 -15.19 4.64 -11.76
N CYS A 158 -14.00 4.88 -12.31
CA CYS A 158 -13.52 6.24 -12.46
C CYS A 158 -14.26 6.84 -13.69
N ARG A 159 -15.04 7.91 -13.51
CA ARG A 159 -15.71 8.60 -14.63
C ARG A 159 -14.63 9.30 -15.45
N GLY A 160 -14.60 9.01 -16.75
CA GLY A 160 -13.66 9.58 -17.72
C GLY A 160 -13.91 11.04 -18.06
#